data_AF-K0Y4V6-F1
#
_entry.id   AF-K0Y4V6-F1
#
_cell.length_a   1.000
_cell.length_b   1.000
_cell.length_c   1.000
_cell.angle_alpha   90.00
_cell.angle_beta   90.00
_cell.angle_gamma   90.00
#
_symmetry.space_group_name_H-M   'P 1'
#
loop_
_entity.id
_entity.type
_entity.pdbx_description
1 polymer ?
#
loop_
_entity_poly.entity_id
_entity_poly.type
_entity_poly.pdbx_seq_one_letter_code
_entity_poly.pdbx_strand_id
1 'polypeptide(L)'
;MFGFGKKKKVDKAALVFSVPLKNPEKLSEEQLSELTTGMLMQHARIINDSVRLVWTTKNSDTRQGRTELYLKHYDGMLKLKPFCNEEQLAMIQAVEQAMRGAKRL
;
A
#
# COMPACT_ATOMS: atom_id res chain seq x y z
N MET A 1 -3.49 12.24 -36.35
CA MET A 1 -2.34 11.51 -35.77
C MET A 1 -2.59 11.30 -34.28
N PHE A 2 -2.26 10.10 -33.80
CA PHE A 2 -2.32 9.58 -32.42
C PHE A 2 -1.85 10.59 -31.35
N GLY A 3 -2.37 10.66 -30.12
CA GLY A 3 -3.40 9.89 -29.42
C GLY A 3 -3.61 10.45 -28.02
N PHE A 4 -4.83 10.89 -27.70
CA PHE A 4 -5.27 11.22 -26.35
C PHE A 4 -5.70 9.92 -25.65
N GLY A 5 -4.77 9.23 -25.01
CA GLY A 5 -5.09 8.00 -24.28
C GLY A 5 -4.25 7.87 -23.02
N LYS A 6 -4.92 7.70 -21.87
CA LYS A 6 -4.39 7.17 -20.59
C LYS A 6 -3.91 8.13 -19.49
N LYS A 7 -4.42 9.36 -19.33
CA LYS A 7 -4.18 10.14 -18.08
C LYS A 7 -5.32 10.10 -17.05
N LYS A 8 -6.58 9.91 -17.45
CA LYS A 8 -7.74 10.09 -16.53
C LYS A 8 -7.92 9.06 -15.40
N LYS A 9 -7.37 7.84 -15.49
CA LYS A 9 -7.57 6.82 -14.44
C LYS A 9 -6.58 6.93 -13.28
N VAL A 10 -5.36 7.38 -13.56
CA VAL A 10 -4.31 7.55 -12.54
C VAL A 10 -4.60 8.78 -11.68
N ASP A 11 -5.13 9.85 -12.28
CA ASP A 11 -5.50 11.08 -11.57
C ASP A 11 -6.64 10.88 -10.55
N LYS A 12 -7.62 10.00 -10.83
CA LYS A 12 -8.70 9.71 -9.87
C LYS A 12 -8.23 8.92 -8.66
N ALA A 13 -7.31 7.97 -8.85
CA ALA A 13 -6.70 7.25 -7.74
C ALA A 13 -5.91 8.24 -6.87
N ALA A 14 -5.05 9.07 -7.47
CA ALA A 14 -4.28 10.08 -6.75
C ALA A 14 -5.16 11.10 -5.98
N LEU A 15 -6.35 11.46 -6.49
CA LEU A 15 -7.30 12.36 -5.82
C LEU A 15 -7.89 11.79 -4.51
N VAL A 16 -8.03 10.47 -4.39
CA VAL A 16 -8.39 9.83 -3.11
C VAL A 16 -7.23 9.94 -2.10
N PHE A 17 -5.98 10.08 -2.57
CA PHE A 17 -4.77 10.06 -1.74
C PHE A 17 -4.15 11.44 -1.45
N SER A 18 -4.48 12.49 -2.21
CA SER A 18 -3.80 13.80 -2.14
C SER A 18 -4.64 14.93 -1.53
N VAL A 19 -5.93 14.68 -1.29
CA VAL A 19 -6.81 15.69 -0.69
C VAL A 19 -6.96 15.33 0.79
N PRO A 20 -6.42 16.13 1.73
CA PRO A 20 -6.84 16.05 3.12
C PRO A 20 -8.36 16.07 3.13
N LEU A 21 -8.98 15.04 3.70
CA LEU A 21 -10.44 14.96 3.78
C LEU A 21 -10.93 16.28 4.38
N LYS A 22 -11.74 17.04 3.63
CA LYS A 22 -12.40 18.21 4.19
C LYS A 22 -13.48 17.66 5.12
N ASN A 23 -13.24 17.79 6.43
CA ASN A 23 -14.14 17.36 7.51
C ASN A 23 -14.26 15.82 7.67
N PRO A 24 -13.18 15.11 8.04
CA PRO A 24 -13.22 13.66 8.27
C PRO A 24 -14.23 13.25 9.35
N GLU A 25 -14.55 14.15 10.29
CA GLU A 25 -15.55 13.95 11.34
C GLU A 25 -16.99 13.84 10.84
N LYS A 26 -17.24 14.16 9.57
CA LYS A 26 -18.57 14.06 8.94
C LYS A 26 -18.78 12.74 8.19
N LEU A 27 -17.76 11.89 8.11
CA LEU A 27 -17.85 10.61 7.43
C LEU A 27 -18.48 9.55 8.35
N SER A 28 -19.26 8.65 7.78
CA SER A 28 -19.74 7.48 8.52
C SER A 28 -18.60 6.51 8.82
N GLU A 29 -18.80 5.62 9.79
CA GLU A 29 -17.83 4.57 10.11
C GLU A 29 -17.55 3.67 8.90
N GLU A 30 -18.57 3.38 8.09
CA GLU A 30 -18.40 2.61 6.85
C GLU A 30 -17.51 3.34 5.85
N GLN A 31 -17.68 4.65 5.68
CA GLN A 31 -16.84 5.44 4.78
C GLN A 31 -15.38 5.51 5.27
N LEU A 32 -15.17 5.64 6.58
CA LEU A 32 -13.83 5.60 7.19
C LEU A 32 -13.19 4.21 7.03
N SER A 33 -13.98 3.15 7.16
CA SER A 33 -13.55 1.77 6.93
C SER A 33 -13.14 1.55 5.47
N GLU A 34 -13.94 2.00 4.50
CA GLU A 34 -13.60 1.92 3.07
C GLU A 34 -12.30 2.66 2.72
N LEU A 35 -12.11 3.85 3.29
CA LEU A 35 -10.88 4.63 3.12
C LEU A 35 -9.67 3.89 3.70
N THR A 36 -9.81 3.34 4.91
CA THR A 36 -8.77 2.54 5.56
C THR A 36 -8.41 1.31 4.73
N THR A 37 -9.42 0.60 4.19
CA THR A 37 -9.23 -0.51 3.25
C THR A 37 -8.46 -0.06 2.02
N GLY A 38 -8.84 1.06 1.40
CA GLY A 38 -8.15 1.61 0.23
C GLY A 38 -6.67 1.93 0.51
N MET A 39 -6.36 2.51 1.66
CA MET A 39 -4.99 2.77 2.09
C MET A 39 -4.20 1.46 2.29
N LEU A 40 -4.77 0.49 3.00
CA LEU A 40 -4.13 -0.80 3.24
C LEU A 40 -3.85 -1.56 1.93
N MET A 41 -4.79 -1.59 1.00
CA MET A 41 -4.60 -2.20 -0.32
C MET A 41 -3.45 -1.57 -1.10
N GLN A 42 -3.28 -0.25 -1.02
CA GLN A 42 -2.19 0.46 -1.68
C GLN A 42 -0.84 0.08 -1.07
N HIS A 43 -0.72 0.11 0.26
CA HIS A 43 0.49 -0.32 0.96
C HIS A 43 0.82 -1.78 0.63
N ALA A 44 -0.16 -2.68 0.73
CA ALA A 44 0.01 -4.10 0.45
C ALA A 44 0.49 -4.36 -0.99
N ARG A 45 -0.06 -3.64 -1.98
CA ARG A 45 0.38 -3.75 -3.37
C ARG A 45 1.85 -3.38 -3.55
N ILE A 46 2.27 -2.23 -2.99
CA ILE A 46 3.66 -1.75 -3.10
C ILE A 46 4.62 -2.72 -2.41
N ILE A 47 4.22 -3.26 -1.26
CA ILE A 47 5.02 -4.22 -0.51
C ILE A 47 5.18 -5.51 -1.32
N ASN A 48 4.09 -6.11 -1.79
CA ASN A 48 4.14 -7.37 -2.55
C ASN A 48 4.96 -7.23 -3.85
N ASP A 49 4.81 -6.13 -4.59
CA ASP A 49 5.63 -5.86 -5.77
C ASP A 49 7.11 -5.70 -5.42
N SER A 50 7.42 -5.04 -4.29
CA SER A 50 8.80 -4.84 -3.83
C SER A 50 9.44 -6.13 -3.32
N VAL A 51 8.71 -6.95 -2.57
CA VAL A 51 9.15 -8.29 -2.12
C VAL A 51 9.49 -9.17 -3.32
N ARG A 52 8.61 -9.22 -4.34
CA ARG A 52 8.89 -9.96 -5.59
C ARG A 52 10.19 -9.50 -6.26
N LEU A 53 10.44 -8.19 -6.30
CA LEU A 53 11.66 -7.64 -6.91
C LEU A 53 12.91 -7.94 -6.08
N VAL A 54 12.83 -7.89 -4.75
CA VAL A 54 13.93 -8.29 -3.85
C VAL A 54 14.37 -9.73 -4.14
N TRP A 55 13.41 -10.63 -4.37
CA TRP A 55 13.70 -12.04 -4.67
C TRP A 55 14.31 -12.29 -6.05
N THR A 56 13.86 -11.54 -7.05
CA THR A 56 14.19 -11.82 -8.45
C THR A 56 15.40 -11.04 -8.96
N THR A 57 15.77 -9.94 -8.31
CA THR A 57 16.86 -9.09 -8.76
C THR A 57 18.25 -9.59 -8.35
N LYS A 58 19.20 -9.50 -9.28
CA LYS A 58 20.64 -9.69 -9.03
C LYS A 58 21.36 -8.39 -8.64
N ASN A 59 20.73 -7.23 -8.87
CA ASN A 59 21.30 -5.92 -8.56
C ASN A 59 21.13 -5.59 -7.07
N SER A 60 22.25 -5.38 -6.36
CA SER A 60 22.30 -5.09 -4.93
C SER A 60 21.55 -3.81 -4.56
N ASP A 61 21.75 -2.74 -5.33
CA ASP A 61 21.18 -1.42 -5.05
C ASP A 61 19.66 -1.45 -5.22
N THR A 62 19.18 -2.19 -6.23
CA THR A 62 17.76 -2.44 -6.43
C THR A 62 17.19 -3.25 -5.26
N ARG A 63 17.90 -4.27 -4.79
CA ARG A 63 17.47 -5.09 -3.64
C ARG A 63 17.36 -4.24 -2.38
N GLN A 64 18.35 -3.40 -2.12
CA GLN A 64 18.35 -2.50 -0.97
C GLN A 64 17.20 -1.49 -1.07
N GLY A 65 17.09 -0.75 -2.18
CA GLY A 65 16.05 0.26 -2.36
C GLY A 65 14.63 -0.32 -2.29
N ARG A 66 14.41 -1.55 -2.78
CA ARG A 66 13.13 -2.25 -2.64
C ARG A 66 12.88 -2.73 -1.22
N THR A 67 13.92 -3.12 -0.49
CA THR A 67 13.83 -3.46 0.93
C THR A 67 13.39 -2.26 1.76
N GLU A 68 14.06 -1.13 1.60
CA GLU A 68 13.71 0.12 2.27
C GLU A 68 12.29 0.57 1.93
N LEU A 69 11.91 0.46 0.66
CA LEU A 69 10.56 0.82 0.20
C LEU A 69 9.48 -0.03 0.87
N TYR A 70 9.61 -1.36 0.87
CA TYR A 70 8.56 -2.19 1.48
C TYR A 70 8.49 -1.99 2.99
N LEU A 71 9.62 -1.77 3.68
CA LEU A 71 9.63 -1.50 5.12
C LEU A 71 8.91 -0.18 5.44
N LYS A 72 9.18 0.88 4.67
CA LYS A 72 8.49 2.17 4.81
C LYS A 72 6.97 2.03 4.64
N HIS A 73 6.53 1.24 3.67
CA HIS A 73 5.10 1.01 3.47
C HIS A 73 4.48 0.13 4.55
N TYR A 74 5.22 -0.83 5.09
CA TYR A 74 4.77 -1.64 6.22
C TYR A 74 4.59 -0.81 7.49
N ASP A 75 5.52 0.10 7.79
CA ASP A 75 5.36 1.08 8.89
C ASP A 75 4.09 1.93 8.72
N GLY A 76 3.75 2.29 7.47
CA GLY A 76 2.48 2.94 7.15
C GLY A 76 1.26 2.09 7.52
N MET A 77 1.27 0.79 7.21
CA MET A 77 0.19 -0.12 7.61
C MET A 77 0.09 -0.27 9.14
N LEU A 78 1.23 -0.30 9.85
CA LEU A 78 1.24 -0.40 11.30
C LEU A 78 0.63 0.82 12.00
N LYS A 79 0.75 2.02 11.39
CA LYS A 79 0.06 3.22 11.88
C LYS A 79 -1.46 3.15 11.73
N LEU A 80 -1.95 2.40 10.74
CA LEU A 80 -3.38 2.18 10.51
C LEU A 80 -3.96 1.04 11.36
N LYS A 81 -3.10 0.11 11.81
CA LYS A 81 -3.48 -1.09 12.56
C LYS A 81 -4.46 -0.86 13.73
N PRO A 82 -4.32 0.19 14.57
CA PRO A 82 -5.25 0.43 15.69
C PRO A 82 -6.70 0.71 15.25
N PHE A 83 -6.91 1.09 14.00
CA PHE A 83 -8.21 1.48 13.44
C PHE A 83 -8.80 0.38 12.55
N CYS A 84 -8.14 -0.77 12.46
CA CYS A 84 -8.51 -1.84 11.54
C CYS A 84 -9.57 -2.78 12.13
N ASN A 85 -10.53 -3.18 11.30
CA ASN A 85 -11.40 -4.32 11.56
C ASN A 85 -10.69 -5.66 11.24
N GLU A 86 -11.38 -6.78 11.45
CA GLU A 86 -10.80 -8.13 11.27
C GLU A 86 -10.27 -8.38 9.85
N GLU A 87 -11.03 -7.99 8.81
CA GLU A 87 -10.62 -8.15 7.41
C GLU A 87 -9.37 -7.32 7.09
N GLN A 88 -9.31 -6.11 7.63
CA GLN A 88 -8.18 -5.19 7.48
C GLN A 88 -6.93 -5.69 8.20
N LEU A 89 -7.08 -6.29 9.38
CA LEU A 89 -6.00 -6.95 10.10
C LEU A 89 -5.47 -8.16 9.33
N ALA A 90 -6.35 -8.93 8.68
CA ALA A 90 -5.95 -10.06 7.83
C ALA A 90 -5.07 -9.60 6.64
N MET A 91 -5.34 -8.43 6.06
CA MET A 91 -4.47 -7.84 5.03
C MET A 91 -3.06 -7.53 5.55
N ILE A 92 -2.95 -6.97 6.76
CA ILE A 92 -1.66 -6.71 7.40
C ILE A 92 -0.90 -8.02 7.62
N GLN A 93 -1.58 -9.06 8.14
CA GLN A 93 -0.97 -10.38 8.37
C GLN A 93 -0.50 -11.03 7.07
N ALA A 94 -1.27 -10.95 5.98
CA ALA A 94 -0.88 -11.49 4.69
C ALA A 94 0.41 -10.84 4.16
N VAL A 95 0.54 -9.53 4.33
CA VAL A 95 1.75 -8.78 3.98
C VAL A 95 2.95 -9.19 4.85
N GLU A 96 2.75 -9.37 6.15
CA GLU A 96 3.80 -9.86 7.05
C GLU A 96 4.33 -11.23 6.63
N GLN A 97 3.44 -12.13 6.22
CA GLN A 97 3.82 -13.46 5.73
C GLN A 97 4.66 -13.36 4.44
N ALA A 98 4.25 -12.53 3.49
CA ALA A 98 5.01 -12.29 2.26
C ALA A 98 6.42 -11.74 2.55
N MET A 99 6.52 -10.79 3.47
CA MET A 99 7.80 -10.19 3.90
C MET A 99 8.70 -11.18 4.64
N ARG A 100 8.15 -12.05 5.50
CA ARG A 100 8.93 -13.09 6.21
C ARG A 100 9.57 -14.08 5.25
N GLY A 101 8.91 -14.39 4.13
CA GLY A 101 9.53 -15.17 3.05
C GLY A 101 10.80 -14.52 2.50
N ALA A 102 10.93 -13.19 2.57
CA ALA A 102 12.11 -12.46 2.11
C ALA A 102 13.24 -12.33 3.13
N LYS A 103 12.96 -12.42 4.43
CA LYS A 103 13.99 -12.32 5.49
C LYS A 103 14.80 -13.61 5.73
N ARG A 104 14.42 -14.74 5.13
CA ARG A 104 15.07 -16.05 5.35
C ARG A 104 16.26 -16.34 4.41
N LEU A 105 16.75 -15.33 3.68
CA LEU A 105 17.87 -15.40 2.74
C LEU A 105 18.91 -14.34 3.11
#